data_AF-A0A950ZR10-F1
#
_entry.id   AF-A0A950ZR10-F1
#
_cell.length_a   1.000
_cell.length_b   1.000
_cell.length_c   1.000
_cell.angle_alpha   90.00
_cell.angle_beta   90.00
_cell.angle_gamma   90.00
#
_symmetry.space_group_name_H-M   'P 1'
#
loop_
_entity.id
_entity.type
_entity.pdbx_description
1 polymer ?
#
loop_
_entity_poly.entity_id
_entity_poly.type
_entity_poly.pdbx_seq_one_letter_code
_entity_poly.pdbx_strand_id
1 'polypeptide(L)'
;VRIHGIILSGGAAANIIPDYAAIRYRTRADDSEYLTQVVERVVACAEGAAKATGCRLEWKEYMPGYENTMPNAVLMELMTSNLQQLGLNVNTTRRRSGRGSTDFGNVSRRVPGIEARLAITDQIDTPGHSIQFREAAGSDMGRQAMLYAAKGLAMTAIDLLLEPENLKRARETFQADLNAAGGGRK
;
A
#
# COMPACT_ATOMS: atom_id res chain seq x y z
N VAL A 1 -5.58 -13.93 -4.95
CA VAL A 1 -4.89 -13.01 -5.89
C VAL A 1 -5.90 -12.07 -6.51
N ARG A 2 -5.52 -10.84 -6.91
CA ARG A 2 -6.35 -9.92 -7.69
C ARG A 2 -5.59 -9.46 -8.94
N ILE A 3 -6.29 -9.38 -10.05
CA ILE A 3 -5.75 -8.96 -11.35
C ILE A 3 -6.70 -7.90 -11.89
N HIS A 4 -6.20 -6.68 -12.03
CA HIS A 4 -6.96 -5.54 -12.54
C HIS A 4 -6.32 -5.09 -13.85
N GLY A 5 -7.11 -4.78 -14.87
CA GLY A 5 -6.55 -4.31 -16.13
C GLY A 5 -7.47 -3.38 -16.90
N ILE A 6 -6.87 -2.68 -17.84
CA ILE A 6 -7.53 -1.81 -18.81
C ILE A 6 -6.99 -2.11 -20.20
N ILE A 7 -7.83 -1.93 -21.22
CA ILE A 7 -7.41 -1.89 -22.62
C ILE A 7 -7.02 -0.44 -22.92
N LEU A 8 -5.75 -0.22 -23.22
CA LEU A 8 -5.22 1.09 -23.60
C LEU A 8 -5.48 1.39 -25.09
N SER A 9 -5.40 0.35 -25.93
CA SER A 9 -5.69 0.40 -27.35
C SER A 9 -6.28 -0.93 -27.80
N GLY A 10 -7.38 -0.88 -28.55
CA GLY A 10 -8.07 -2.06 -29.09
C GLY A 10 -8.53 -1.87 -30.54
N GLY A 11 -7.97 -0.90 -31.26
CA GLY A 11 -8.41 -0.50 -32.60
C GLY A 11 -9.16 0.83 -32.64
N ALA A 12 -9.21 1.43 -33.83
CA ALA A 12 -9.81 2.76 -34.05
C ALA A 12 -11.15 2.72 -34.83
N ALA A 13 -11.46 1.63 -35.52
CA ALA A 13 -12.69 1.48 -36.30
C ALA A 13 -13.15 0.02 -36.30
N ALA A 14 -14.46 -0.21 -36.26
CA ALA A 14 -15.04 -1.55 -36.13
C ALA A 14 -14.86 -2.43 -37.38
N ASN A 15 -14.61 -1.83 -38.54
CA ASN A 15 -14.44 -2.50 -39.83
C ASN A 15 -12.97 -2.61 -40.28
N ILE A 16 -12.01 -2.22 -39.44
CA ILE A 16 -10.58 -2.30 -39.72
C ILE A 16 -9.96 -3.25 -38.70
N ILE A 17 -9.25 -4.28 -39.19
CA ILE A 17 -8.49 -5.19 -38.32
C ILE A 17 -7.34 -4.39 -37.68
N PRO A 18 -7.26 -4.27 -36.34
CA PRO A 18 -6.18 -3.52 -35.70
C PRO A 18 -4.82 -4.20 -35.90
N ASP A 19 -3.80 -3.41 -36.21
CA ASP A 19 -2.39 -3.84 -36.27
C ASP A 19 -1.68 -3.74 -34.91
N TYR A 20 -2.29 -3.04 -33.94
CA TYR A 20 -1.77 -2.85 -32.59
C TYR A 20 -2.88 -2.93 -31.53
N ALA A 21 -2.59 -3.68 -30.46
CA ALA A 21 -3.40 -3.72 -29.25
C ALA A 21 -2.51 -3.59 -28.02
N ALA A 22 -3.01 -2.91 -26.99
CA ALA A 22 -2.29 -2.68 -25.75
C ALA A 22 -3.20 -2.81 -24.55
N ILE A 23 -2.71 -3.54 -23.55
CA ILE A 23 -3.36 -3.71 -22.26
C ILE A 23 -2.40 -3.28 -21.15
N ARG A 24 -2.95 -2.85 -20.03
CA ARG A 24 -2.18 -2.59 -18.81
C ARG A 24 -2.84 -3.33 -17.67
N TYR A 25 -2.06 -4.17 -17.00
CA TYR A 25 -2.51 -4.95 -15.86
C TYR A 25 -1.73 -4.61 -14.58
N ARG A 26 -2.40 -4.76 -13.44
CA ARG A 26 -1.82 -4.72 -12.10
C ARG A 26 -2.26 -5.98 -11.36
N THR A 27 -1.29 -6.77 -10.94
CA THR A 27 -1.46 -8.00 -10.16
C THR A 27 -1.18 -7.71 -8.69
N ARG A 28 -1.92 -8.34 -7.78
CA ARG A 28 -1.76 -8.20 -6.32
C ARG A 28 -1.99 -9.53 -5.62
N ALA A 29 -1.09 -9.88 -4.70
CA ALA A 29 -1.21 -11.01 -3.79
C ALA A 29 -0.75 -10.60 -2.39
N ASP A 30 -1.13 -11.39 -1.38
CA ASP A 30 -0.64 -11.16 0.00
C ASP A 30 0.78 -11.67 0.18
N ASP A 31 1.22 -12.58 -0.69
CA ASP A 31 2.55 -13.17 -0.68
C ASP A 31 3.30 -12.75 -1.95
N SER A 32 4.55 -12.32 -1.77
CA SER A 32 5.36 -11.76 -2.87
C SER A 32 5.87 -12.83 -3.81
N GLU A 33 6.17 -14.04 -3.32
CA GLU A 33 6.62 -15.15 -4.16
C GLU A 33 5.47 -15.63 -5.06
N TYR A 34 4.29 -15.81 -4.47
CA TYR A 34 3.08 -16.14 -5.20
C TYR A 34 2.68 -15.04 -6.19
N LEU A 35 2.95 -13.76 -5.89
CA LEU A 35 2.75 -12.67 -6.85
C LEU A 35 3.61 -12.86 -8.11
N THR A 36 4.89 -13.19 -7.94
CA THR A 36 5.81 -13.48 -9.05
C THR A 36 5.29 -14.61 -9.91
N GLN A 37 4.90 -15.74 -9.30
CA GLN A 37 4.33 -16.88 -10.02
C GLN A 37 3.06 -16.51 -10.80
N VAL A 38 2.23 -15.61 -10.26
CA VAL A 38 1.02 -15.14 -10.96
C VAL A 38 1.39 -14.26 -12.14
N VAL A 39 2.38 -13.37 -12.00
CA VAL A 39 2.85 -12.52 -13.11
C VAL A 39 3.38 -13.39 -14.26
N GLU A 40 4.18 -14.42 -13.96
CA GLU A 40 4.67 -15.38 -14.94
C GLU A 40 3.52 -16.04 -15.72
N ARG A 41 2.45 -16.45 -15.01
CA ARG A 41 1.26 -17.04 -15.66
C ARG A 41 0.52 -16.04 -16.55
N VAL A 42 0.41 -14.78 -16.12
CA VAL A 42 -0.21 -13.72 -16.93
C VAL A 42 0.59 -13.47 -18.21
N VAL A 43 1.92 -13.43 -18.12
CA VAL A 43 2.80 -13.28 -19.28
C VAL A 43 2.68 -14.48 -20.22
N ALA A 44 2.69 -15.71 -19.68
CA ALA A 44 2.52 -16.93 -20.48
C ALA A 44 1.18 -16.96 -21.24
N CYS A 45 0.10 -16.45 -20.65
CA CYS A 45 -1.18 -16.29 -21.36
C CYS A 45 -1.08 -15.29 -22.54
N ALA A 46 -0.39 -14.17 -22.33
CA ALA A 46 -0.18 -13.17 -23.39
C ALA A 46 0.70 -13.71 -24.53
N GLU A 47 1.74 -14.47 -24.19
CA GLU A 47 2.59 -15.17 -25.17
C GLU A 47 1.80 -16.21 -25.97
N GLY A 48 0.95 -16.99 -25.29
CA GLY A 48 0.06 -17.95 -25.94
C GLY A 48 -0.89 -17.29 -26.93
N ALA A 49 -1.50 -16.15 -26.55
CA ALA A 49 -2.36 -15.38 -27.43
C ALA A 49 -1.60 -14.83 -28.65
N ALA A 50 -0.42 -14.23 -28.44
CA ALA A 50 0.41 -13.72 -29.52
C ALA A 50 0.80 -14.83 -30.51
N LYS A 51 1.21 -15.99 -30.00
CA LYS A 51 1.54 -17.16 -30.82
C LYS A 51 0.33 -17.64 -31.64
N ALA A 52 -0.85 -17.74 -31.02
CA ALA A 52 -2.06 -18.22 -31.70
C ALA A 52 -2.50 -17.29 -32.85
N THR A 53 -2.25 -15.99 -32.74
CA THR A 53 -2.63 -15.00 -33.76
C THR A 53 -1.49 -14.65 -34.72
N GLY A 54 -0.31 -15.23 -34.56
CA GLY A 54 0.89 -14.86 -35.35
C GLY A 54 1.40 -13.45 -35.05
N CYS A 55 1.03 -12.87 -33.91
CA CYS A 55 1.47 -11.54 -33.49
C CYS A 55 2.78 -11.60 -32.67
N ARG A 56 3.41 -10.45 -32.51
CA ARG A 56 4.55 -10.26 -31.60
C ARG A 56 4.09 -9.67 -30.28
N LEU A 57 4.55 -10.23 -29.16
CA LEU A 57 4.35 -9.65 -27.84
C LEU A 57 5.55 -8.77 -27.46
N GLU A 58 5.27 -7.57 -26.98
CA GLU A 58 6.19 -6.77 -26.18
C GLU A 58 5.53 -6.49 -24.83
N TRP A 59 6.27 -6.67 -23.73
CA TRP A 59 5.79 -6.29 -22.41
C TRP A 59 6.93 -5.77 -21.55
N LYS A 60 6.58 -4.93 -20.58
CA LYS A 60 7.47 -4.42 -19.55
C LYS A 60 6.69 -4.08 -18.31
N GLU A 61 7.35 -4.10 -17.16
CA GLU A 61 6.82 -3.48 -15.96
C GLU A 61 6.74 -1.96 -16.18
N TYR A 62 5.56 -1.37 -15.95
CA TYR A 62 5.37 0.08 -16.13
C TYR A 62 5.61 0.87 -14.84
N MET A 63 5.72 0.19 -13.69
CA MET A 63 6.00 0.77 -12.39
C MET A 63 6.68 -0.26 -11.48
N PRO A 64 7.50 0.17 -10.51
CA PRO A 64 8.04 -0.73 -9.49
C PRO A 64 6.94 -1.41 -8.66
N GLY A 65 7.20 -2.64 -8.24
CA GLY A 65 6.32 -3.40 -7.34
C GLY A 65 6.31 -2.84 -5.92
N TYR A 66 5.15 -2.95 -5.25
CA TYR A 66 5.00 -2.58 -3.84
C TYR A 66 5.16 -3.80 -2.95
N GLU A 67 6.01 -3.69 -1.94
CA GLU A 67 6.14 -4.69 -0.90
C GLU A 67 5.00 -4.59 0.13
N ASN A 68 4.76 -5.65 0.92
CA ASN A 68 3.79 -5.54 2.01
C ASN A 68 4.32 -4.64 3.12
N THR A 69 3.45 -3.79 3.65
CA THR A 69 3.75 -2.94 4.82
C THR A 69 4.14 -3.77 6.03
N MET A 70 5.23 -3.37 6.69
CA MET A 70 5.72 -3.97 7.92
C MET A 70 5.75 -2.89 9.03
N PRO A 71 4.59 -2.58 9.65
CA PRO A 71 4.52 -1.53 10.66
C PRO A 71 5.28 -1.94 11.92
N ASN A 72 6.12 -1.03 12.44
CA ASN A 72 6.88 -1.27 13.66
C ASN A 72 5.99 -1.12 14.91
N ALA A 73 5.92 -2.17 15.74
CA ALA A 73 5.04 -2.20 16.91
C ALA A 73 5.37 -1.12 17.95
N VAL A 74 6.66 -0.81 18.16
CA VAL A 74 7.09 0.21 19.14
C VAL A 74 6.67 1.61 18.68
N LEU A 75 6.89 1.93 17.39
CA LEU A 75 6.41 3.19 16.84
C LEU A 75 4.88 3.30 16.88
N MET A 76 4.17 2.18 16.67
CA MET A 76 2.72 2.13 16.75
C MET A 76 2.21 2.41 18.17
N GLU A 77 2.87 1.84 19.18
CA GLU A 77 2.61 2.09 20.60
C GLU A 77 2.77 3.59 20.94
N LEU A 78 3.90 4.17 20.58
CA LEU A 78 4.20 5.59 20.83
C LEU A 78 3.19 6.52 20.13
N MET A 79 2.93 6.30 18.85
CA MET A 79 1.95 7.10 18.09
C MET A 79 0.54 6.97 18.67
N THR A 80 0.15 5.77 19.11
CA THR A 80 -1.16 5.54 19.73
C THR A 80 -1.28 6.35 21.03
N SER A 81 -0.28 6.27 21.91
CA SER A 81 -0.25 7.04 23.16
C SER A 81 -0.35 8.55 22.90
N ASN A 82 0.43 9.07 21.93
CA ASN A 82 0.44 10.49 21.62
C ASN A 82 -0.88 10.99 21.04
N LEU A 83 -1.50 10.23 20.15
CA LEU A 83 -2.83 10.57 19.63
C LEU A 83 -3.91 10.52 20.73
N GLN A 84 -3.81 9.59 21.69
CA GLN A 84 -4.72 9.54 22.85
C GLN A 84 -4.53 10.77 23.76
N GLN A 85 -3.29 11.21 24.00
CA GLN A 85 -3.02 12.45 24.74
C GLN A 85 -3.58 13.70 24.07
N LEU A 86 -3.67 13.69 22.73
CA LEU A 86 -4.34 14.74 21.95
C LEU A 86 -5.88 14.64 21.97
N GLY A 87 -6.44 13.68 22.72
CA GLY A 87 -7.88 13.49 22.89
C GLY A 87 -8.54 12.63 21.81
N LEU A 88 -7.78 11.93 20.96
CA LEU A 88 -8.35 11.04 19.95
C LEU A 88 -8.64 9.65 20.51
N ASN A 89 -9.81 9.12 20.16
CA ASN A 89 -10.14 7.72 20.39
C ASN A 89 -9.44 6.85 19.33
N VAL A 90 -8.26 6.31 19.66
CA VAL A 90 -7.50 5.46 18.74
C VAL A 90 -7.96 4.02 18.87
N ASN A 91 -8.47 3.47 17.76
CA ASN A 91 -8.76 2.04 17.67
C ASN A 91 -7.61 1.31 16.97
N THR A 92 -6.86 0.52 17.73
CA THR A 92 -5.77 -0.33 17.22
C THR A 92 -6.26 -1.70 16.76
N THR A 93 -7.51 -2.07 17.06
CA THR A 93 -8.09 -3.32 16.55
C THR A 93 -8.32 -3.18 15.06
N ARG A 94 -7.73 -4.11 14.29
CA ARG A 94 -7.80 -4.15 12.82
C ARG A 94 -9.21 -4.50 12.34
N ARG A 95 -10.21 -3.66 12.60
CA ARG A 95 -11.55 -3.80 12.03
C ARG A 95 -11.64 -3.03 10.72
N ARG A 96 -11.17 -3.65 9.63
CA ARG A 96 -11.88 -3.74 8.33
C ARG A 96 -11.05 -4.30 7.18
N SER A 97 -11.81 -4.94 6.28
CA SER A 97 -11.55 -5.72 5.07
C SER A 97 -10.97 -4.93 3.88
N GLY A 98 -10.25 -3.84 4.12
CA GLY A 98 -9.61 -3.03 3.07
C GLY A 98 -8.13 -3.39 2.90
N ARG A 99 -7.78 -4.10 1.83
CA ARG A 99 -6.38 -4.30 1.43
C ARG A 99 -5.87 -3.04 0.73
N GLY A 100 -5.21 -2.16 1.48
CA GLY A 100 -4.47 -1.01 0.95
C GLY A 100 -3.25 -1.45 0.14
N SER A 101 -2.71 -0.55 -0.67
CA SER A 101 -1.48 -0.76 -1.43
C SER A 101 -0.76 0.57 -1.49
N THR A 102 0.44 0.61 -0.92
CA THR A 102 1.23 1.83 -0.70
C THR A 102 2.71 1.51 -0.89
N ASP A 103 3.46 2.45 -1.45
CA ASP A 103 4.92 2.40 -1.59
C ASP A 103 5.64 2.51 -0.23
N PHE A 104 4.94 2.95 0.82
CA PHE A 104 5.39 2.83 2.20
C PHE A 104 5.80 1.39 2.57
N GLY A 105 5.20 0.39 1.92
CA GLY A 105 5.63 -1.01 2.04
C GLY A 105 7.12 -1.19 1.75
N ASN A 106 7.64 -0.59 0.69
CA ASN A 106 9.05 -0.65 0.33
C ASN A 106 9.95 0.05 1.36
N VAL A 107 9.50 1.16 1.95
CA VAL A 107 10.24 1.90 3.00
C VAL A 107 10.26 1.13 4.31
N SER A 108 9.10 0.63 4.75
CA SER A 108 8.92 -0.12 6.00
C SER A 108 9.68 -1.45 6.05
N ARG A 109 10.28 -1.87 4.93
CA ARG A 109 11.14 -3.05 4.79
C ARG A 109 12.63 -2.74 4.93
N ARG A 110 12.99 -1.46 4.97
CA ARG A 110 14.37 -0.97 5.03
C ARG A 110 14.66 -0.22 6.31
N VAL A 111 13.65 0.45 6.87
CA VAL A 111 13.75 1.19 8.13
C VAL A 111 12.50 0.97 8.98
N PRO A 112 12.60 1.08 10.32
CA PRO A 112 11.42 1.11 11.19
C PRO A 112 10.48 2.22 10.76
N GLY A 113 9.19 1.92 10.58
CA GLY A 113 8.20 2.90 10.17
C GLY A 113 6.78 2.51 10.56
N ILE A 114 5.89 3.51 10.55
CA ILE A 114 4.44 3.34 10.73
C ILE A 114 3.65 4.23 9.77
N GLU A 115 2.41 3.82 9.48
CA GLU A 115 1.39 4.63 8.83
C GLU A 115 0.19 4.70 9.78
N ALA A 116 -0.22 5.91 10.17
CA ALA A 116 -1.44 6.13 10.95
C ALA A 116 -2.58 6.61 10.04
N ARG A 117 -3.81 6.16 10.33
CA ARG A 117 -5.01 6.64 9.64
C ARG A 117 -5.92 7.33 10.64
N LEU A 118 -6.19 8.60 10.40
CA LEU A 118 -7.12 9.40 11.20
C LEU A 118 -8.42 9.59 10.42
N ALA A 119 -9.54 9.56 11.14
CA ALA A 119 -10.84 9.85 10.56
C ALA A 119 -10.90 11.33 10.14
N ILE A 120 -11.42 11.58 8.94
CA ILE A 120 -11.62 12.93 8.37
C ILE A 120 -13.10 13.20 8.06
N THR A 121 -13.97 12.27 8.42
CA THR A 121 -15.43 12.32 8.26
C THR A 121 -16.07 11.42 9.31
N ASP A 122 -17.24 11.82 9.80
CA ASP A 122 -18.07 11.00 10.70
C ASP A 122 -18.92 9.97 9.93
N GLN A 123 -18.96 10.07 8.60
CA GLN A 123 -19.65 9.10 7.75
C GLN A 123 -18.91 7.76 7.75
N ILE A 124 -19.53 6.78 8.39
CA ILE A 124 -19.09 5.40 8.38
C ILE A 124 -19.08 4.90 6.93
N ASP A 125 -18.03 4.15 6.57
CA ASP A 125 -17.89 3.48 5.28
C ASP A 125 -17.73 4.38 4.06
N THR A 126 -17.33 5.64 4.25
CA THR A 126 -16.95 6.53 3.14
C THR A 126 -15.84 5.88 2.27
N PRO A 127 -16.10 5.57 0.99
CA PRO A 127 -15.10 4.91 0.16
C PRO A 127 -13.92 5.84 -0.12
N GLY A 128 -12.70 5.33 0.02
CA GLY A 128 -11.52 6.02 -0.53
C GLY A 128 -11.66 6.21 -2.05
N HIS A 129 -10.94 7.18 -2.61
CA HIS A 129 -10.99 7.50 -4.05
C HIS A 129 -12.38 7.92 -4.56
N SER A 130 -13.22 8.49 -3.69
CA SER A 130 -14.55 9.00 -4.04
C SER A 130 -14.62 10.53 -3.96
N ILE A 131 -15.66 11.10 -4.59
CA ILE A 131 -15.97 12.53 -4.48
C ILE A 131 -16.23 12.92 -3.02
N GLN A 132 -16.93 12.07 -2.28
CA GLN A 132 -17.24 12.26 -0.86
C GLN A 132 -15.96 12.32 -0.02
N PHE A 133 -14.99 11.43 -0.27
CA PHE A 133 -13.72 11.43 0.45
C PHE A 133 -12.86 12.67 0.11
N ARG A 134 -12.91 13.13 -1.14
CA ARG A 134 -12.28 14.40 -1.55
C ARG A 134 -12.86 15.59 -0.79
N GLU A 135 -14.19 15.66 -0.67
CA GLU A 135 -14.86 16.73 0.07
C GLU A 135 -14.54 16.68 1.56
N ALA A 136 -14.54 15.49 2.16
CA ALA A 136 -14.11 15.29 3.54
C ALA A 136 -12.66 15.75 3.78
N ALA A 137 -11.74 15.47 2.85
CA ALA A 137 -10.36 15.90 2.96
C ALA A 137 -10.18 17.43 2.92
N GLY A 138 -11.09 18.16 2.26
CA GLY A 138 -11.11 19.62 2.22
C GLY A 138 -11.91 20.29 3.35
N SER A 139 -12.54 19.51 4.22
CA SER A 139 -13.39 19.99 5.31
C SER A 139 -12.59 20.47 6.53
N ASP A 140 -13.26 21.16 7.46
CA ASP A 140 -12.64 21.57 8.72
C ASP A 140 -12.25 20.38 9.60
N MET A 141 -13.03 19.28 9.57
CA MET A 141 -12.65 18.02 10.21
C MET A 141 -11.38 17.44 9.60
N GLY A 142 -11.26 17.47 8.26
CA GLY A 142 -10.04 17.04 7.55
C GLY A 142 -8.81 17.87 7.94
N ARG A 143 -8.95 19.20 8.02
CA ARG A 143 -7.89 20.10 8.49
C ARG A 143 -7.50 19.82 9.95
N GLN A 144 -8.49 19.59 10.81
CA GLN A 144 -8.25 19.27 12.22
C GLN A 144 -7.51 17.93 12.37
N ALA A 145 -7.92 16.91 11.62
CA ALA A 145 -7.23 15.62 11.58
C ALA A 145 -5.79 15.75 11.08
N MET A 146 -5.54 16.60 10.08
CA MET A 146 -4.17 16.89 9.62
C MET A 146 -3.31 17.49 10.73
N LEU A 147 -3.84 18.43 11.53
CA LEU A 147 -3.13 19.00 12.67
C LEU A 147 -2.84 17.95 13.75
N TYR A 148 -3.79 17.06 14.03
CA TYR A 148 -3.56 15.95 14.96
C TYR A 148 -2.52 14.96 14.44
N ALA A 149 -2.53 14.63 13.15
CA ALA A 149 -1.51 13.79 12.54
C ALA A 149 -0.11 14.41 12.65
N ALA A 150 0.01 15.71 12.35
CA ALA A 150 1.28 16.44 12.47
C ALA A 150 1.81 16.45 13.90
N LYS A 151 0.93 16.73 14.89
CA LYS A 151 1.30 16.70 16.31
C LYS A 151 1.71 15.30 16.76
N GLY A 152 0.92 14.27 16.41
CA GLY A 152 1.23 12.89 16.75
C GLY A 152 2.59 12.45 16.20
N LEU A 153 2.88 12.75 14.93
CA LEU A 153 4.18 12.46 14.32
C LEU A 153 5.33 13.18 15.03
N ALA A 154 5.15 14.48 15.33
CA ALA A 154 6.18 15.26 16.03
C ALA A 154 6.44 14.72 17.44
N MET A 155 5.39 14.41 18.21
CA MET A 155 5.50 13.83 19.53
C MET A 155 6.19 12.47 19.48
N THR A 156 5.82 11.59 18.54
CA THR A 156 6.48 10.28 18.39
C THR A 156 7.94 10.39 17.98
N ALA A 157 8.28 11.38 17.14
CA ALA A 157 9.68 11.66 16.82
C ALA A 157 10.46 12.15 18.05
N ILE A 158 9.86 13.01 18.89
CA ILE A 158 10.46 13.46 20.15
C ILE A 158 10.70 12.27 21.09
N ASP A 159 9.70 11.41 21.30
CA ASP A 159 9.83 10.22 22.16
C ASP A 159 10.91 9.26 21.66
N LEU A 160 11.09 9.16 20.33
CA LEU A 160 12.10 8.29 19.74
C LEU A 160 13.52 8.88 19.86
N LEU A 161 13.64 10.21 19.75
CA LEU A 161 14.93 10.91 19.75
C LEU A 161 15.44 11.21 21.16
N LEU A 162 14.55 11.47 22.11
CA LEU A 162 14.93 11.83 23.48
C LEU A 162 15.04 10.63 24.43
N GLU A 163 14.42 9.49 24.09
CA GLU A 163 14.48 8.26 24.90
C GLU A 163 15.27 7.16 24.16
N PRO A 164 16.56 6.96 24.47
CA PRO A 164 17.42 6.00 23.76
C PRO A 164 16.88 4.56 23.76
N GLU A 165 16.18 4.16 24.83
CA GLU A 165 15.56 2.84 24.93
C GLU A 165 14.44 2.64 23.91
N ASN A 166 13.67 3.69 23.57
CA ASN A 166 12.64 3.59 22.52
C ASN A 166 13.26 3.34 21.15
N LEU A 167 14.36 4.04 20.83
CA LEU A 167 15.10 3.83 19.58
C LEU A 167 15.68 2.42 19.49
N LYS A 168 16.25 1.92 20.60
CA LYS A 168 16.77 0.56 20.70
C LYS A 168 15.68 -0.47 20.47
N ARG A 169 14.56 -0.38 21.22
CA ARG A 169 13.39 -1.26 21.07
C ARG A 169 12.87 -1.26 19.64
N ALA A 170 12.70 -0.09 19.02
CA ALA A 170 12.21 0.02 17.64
C ALA A 170 13.12 -0.70 16.64
N ARG A 171 14.45 -0.59 16.79
CA ARG A 171 15.43 -1.29 15.95
C ARG A 171 15.43 -2.79 16.17
N GLU A 172 15.38 -3.24 17.41
CA GLU A 172 15.35 -4.67 17.76
C GLU A 172 14.08 -5.34 17.24
N THR A 173 12.91 -4.72 17.45
CA THR A 173 11.63 -5.20 16.89
C THR A 173 11.69 -5.27 15.36
N PHE A 174 12.21 -4.24 14.70
CA PHE A 174 12.34 -4.23 13.24
C PHE A 174 13.23 -5.36 12.72
N GLN A 175 14.36 -5.63 13.38
CA GLN A 175 15.24 -6.74 12.98
C GLN A 175 14.58 -8.10 13.21
N ALA A 176 13.83 -8.27 14.30
CA ALA A 176 13.07 -9.48 14.56
C ALA A 176 11.99 -9.70 13.48
N ASP A 177 11.26 -8.65 13.09
CA ASP A 177 10.24 -8.70 12.05
C ASP A 177 10.85 -9.02 10.67
N LEU A 178 12.02 -8.44 10.33
CA LEU A 178 12.75 -8.79 9.11
C LEU A 178 13.16 -10.26 9.09
N ASN A 179 13.66 -10.79 10.21
CA ASN A 179 14.06 -12.18 10.31
C ASN A 179 12.86 -13.12 10.15
N ALA A 180 11.71 -12.78 10.76
CA ALA A 180 10.47 -13.53 10.64
C ALA A 180 9.93 -13.50 9.19
N ALA A 181 9.99 -12.34 8.53
CA ALA A 181 9.58 -12.19 7.13
C ALA A 181 10.57 -12.82 6.13
N GLY A 182 11.86 -12.91 6.49
CA GLY A 182 12.92 -13.50 5.69
C GLY A 182 13.10 -15.00 5.87
N GLY A 183 12.65 -15.57 6.99
CA GLY A 183 12.80 -17.00 7.34
C GLY A 183 12.03 -17.97 6.44
N GLY A 184 11.20 -17.48 5.52
CA GLY A 184 10.58 -18.25 4.43
C GLY A 184 11.42 -18.35 3.16
N ARG A 185 12.59 -17.69 3.08
CA ARG A 185 13.54 -17.82 1.96
C ARG A 185 14.51 -18.97 2.22
N LYS A 186 14.03 -20.21 2.09
CA LYS A 186 14.88 -21.40 1.92
C LYS A 186 14.42 -22.18 0.71
#